data_AF-A0A7C2KIB6-F1
#
_entry.id   AF-A0A7C2KIB6-F1
#
_cell.length_a   1.000
_cell.length_b   1.000
_cell.length_c   1.000
_cell.angle_alpha   90.00
_cell.angle_beta   90.00
_cell.angle_gamma   90.00
#
_symmetry.space_group_name_H-M   'P 1'
#
loop_
_entity.id
_entity.type
_entity.pdbx_description
1 polymer ?
#
loop_
_entity_poly.entity_id
_entity_poly.type
_entity_poly.pdbx_seq_one_letter_code
_entity_poly.pdbx_strand_id
1 'polypeptide(L)'
;KSARIGTSSLRRRVQLLHHYPELEIVDLRGNLNTRLKKLESEGLDGIILAAAGVNRMGWADRISEYIDPGVCIPAVSQGAIGLECRVEDDFINGLLKPFNHYVTQVCLTAERSFMRCLEGGCQVPIGGYAYMNGITDAIIYMDVMVASLDGQTMLKEQRVGQLTLPYNDFAEAFGIMLADTLVERGADKILSEIRDSS
;
A
#
# COMPACT_ATOMS: atom_id res chain seq x y z
N LYS A 1 20.49 22.46 2.84
CA LYS A 1 20.56 21.62 1.62
C LYS A 1 19.35 20.69 1.68
N SER A 2 18.57 20.57 0.61
CA SER A 2 17.47 19.59 0.55
C SER A 2 18.06 18.17 0.50
N ALA A 3 17.47 17.22 1.23
CA ALA A 3 17.88 15.82 1.19
C ALA A 3 17.29 15.13 -0.04
N ARG A 4 18.13 14.39 -0.77
CA ARG A 4 17.80 13.69 -2.01
C ARG A 4 17.37 12.26 -1.73
N ILE A 5 16.09 11.96 -1.88
CA ILE A 5 15.48 10.68 -1.50
C ILE A 5 15.02 9.90 -2.74
N GLY A 6 15.54 8.69 -2.93
CA GLY A 6 15.25 7.84 -4.09
C GLY A 6 13.96 7.02 -3.95
N THR A 7 12.97 7.27 -4.81
CA THR A 7 11.78 6.42 -5.00
C THR A 7 11.03 6.76 -6.30
N SER A 8 10.73 5.76 -7.13
CA SER A 8 9.81 5.93 -8.28
C SER A 8 8.34 5.62 -7.97
N SER A 9 7.99 5.38 -6.71
CA SER A 9 6.59 5.20 -6.33
C SER A 9 5.92 6.56 -6.14
N LEU A 10 4.94 6.86 -7.00
CA LEU A 10 4.13 8.07 -6.91
C LEU A 10 3.42 8.16 -5.54
N ARG A 11 2.83 7.06 -5.06
CA ARG A 11 2.25 6.94 -3.71
C ARG A 11 3.21 7.39 -2.60
N ARG A 12 4.48 6.99 -2.67
CA ARG A 12 5.49 7.40 -1.66
C ARG A 12 5.87 8.87 -1.85
N ARG A 13 6.10 9.29 -3.10
CA ARG A 13 6.49 10.67 -3.43
C ARG A 13 5.49 11.68 -2.88
N VAL A 14 4.21 11.52 -3.20
CA VAL A 14 3.17 12.50 -2.81
C VAL A 14 2.99 12.56 -1.29
N GLN A 15 3.03 11.41 -0.60
CA GLN A 15 2.92 11.37 0.86
C GLN A 15 4.13 11.99 1.54
N LEU A 16 5.35 11.69 1.08
CA LEU A 16 6.56 12.26 1.65
C LEU A 16 6.62 13.77 1.42
N LEU A 17 6.30 14.26 0.22
CA LEU A 17 6.29 15.70 -0.05
C LEU A 17 5.19 16.44 0.70
N HIS A 18 4.08 15.78 1.03
CA HIS A 18 3.05 16.38 1.88
C HIS A 18 3.54 16.61 3.32
N HIS A 19 4.33 15.68 3.87
CA HIS A 19 4.85 15.79 5.24
C HIS A 19 6.20 16.54 5.32
N TYR A 20 7.01 16.45 4.27
CA TYR A 20 8.37 16.97 4.17
C TYR A 20 8.56 17.68 2.81
N PRO A 21 7.95 18.86 2.61
CA PRO A 21 7.93 19.56 1.33
C PRO A 21 9.33 20.02 0.86
N GLU A 22 10.31 20.04 1.75
CA GLU A 22 11.69 20.38 1.47
C GLU A 22 12.50 19.24 0.83
N LEU A 23 12.00 18.01 0.76
CA LEU A 23 12.72 16.87 0.17
C LEU A 23 12.81 16.96 -1.35
N GLU A 24 13.96 16.55 -1.90
CA GLU A 24 14.13 16.31 -3.34
C GLU A 24 13.89 14.82 -3.62
N ILE A 25 12.73 14.47 -4.19
CA ILE A 25 12.44 13.09 -4.57
C ILE A 25 13.05 12.78 -5.95
N VAL A 26 13.95 11.80 -5.99
CA VAL A 26 14.64 11.36 -7.21
C VAL A 26 14.10 10.01 -7.65
N ASP A 27 13.88 9.86 -8.96
CA ASP A 27 13.43 8.60 -9.53
C ASP A 27 14.46 7.48 -9.35
N LEU A 28 14.04 6.35 -8.80
CA LEU A 28 14.89 5.21 -8.53
C LEU A 28 14.24 3.89 -8.93
N ARG A 29 14.77 3.31 -10.01
CA ARG A 29 14.33 2.01 -10.58
C ARG A 29 15.44 0.96 -10.51
N GLY A 30 15.02 -0.30 -10.57
CA GLY A 30 15.88 -1.48 -10.47
C GLY A 30 15.39 -2.44 -9.39
N ASN A 31 16.07 -3.59 -9.26
CA ASN A 31 15.89 -4.49 -8.12
C ASN A 31 16.57 -3.94 -6.85
N LEU A 32 16.35 -4.58 -5.71
CA LEU A 32 16.90 -4.18 -4.41
C LEU A 32 18.43 -3.94 -4.44
N ASN A 33 19.20 -4.84 -5.05
CA ASN A 33 20.66 -4.71 -5.19
C ASN A 33 21.07 -3.47 -5.98
N THR A 34 20.47 -3.26 -7.15
CA THR A 34 20.80 -2.11 -8.02
C THR A 34 20.40 -0.79 -7.37
N ARG A 35 19.28 -0.74 -6.64
CA ARG A 35 18.86 0.46 -5.90
C ARG A 35 19.83 0.84 -4.79
N LEU A 36 20.35 -0.15 -4.04
CA LEU A 36 21.37 0.12 -3.01
C LEU A 36 22.68 0.61 -3.61
N LYS A 37 23.11 0.06 -4.75
CA LYS A 37 24.29 0.59 -5.45
C LYS A 37 24.10 2.04 -5.89
N LYS A 38 22.90 2.37 -6.38
CA LYS A 38 22.55 3.74 -6.81
C LYS A 38 22.46 4.74 -5.67
N LEU A 39 22.05 4.32 -4.47
CA LEU A 39 22.12 5.17 -3.27
C LEU A 39 23.53 5.77 -3.11
N GLU A 40 24.56 4.92 -3.22
CA GLU A 40 25.95 5.35 -3.13
C GLU A 40 26.44 6.07 -4.40
N SER A 41 26.19 5.51 -5.58
CA SER A 41 26.78 6.01 -6.83
C SER A 41 26.14 7.29 -7.38
N GLU A 42 24.86 7.55 -7.07
CA GLU A 42 24.11 8.73 -7.55
C GLU A 42 24.06 9.86 -6.51
N GLY A 43 24.75 9.69 -5.37
CA GLY A 43 24.83 10.68 -4.30
C GLY A 43 23.46 11.00 -3.69
N LEU A 44 22.65 9.97 -3.44
CA LEU A 44 21.38 10.10 -2.73
C LEU A 44 21.62 10.10 -1.22
N ASP A 45 20.84 10.86 -0.48
CA ASP A 45 20.90 10.90 0.99
C ASP A 45 20.10 9.74 1.63
N GLY A 46 19.15 9.17 0.88
CA GLY A 46 18.37 8.01 1.32
C GLY A 46 17.55 7.38 0.18
N ILE A 47 17.02 6.19 0.40
CA ILE A 47 16.08 5.52 -0.52
C ILE A 47 14.92 4.91 0.24
N ILE A 48 13.75 4.84 -0.37
CA ILE A 48 12.55 4.28 0.27
C ILE A 48 12.24 2.91 -0.32
N LEU A 49 12.21 1.89 0.54
CA LEU A 49 11.98 0.50 0.18
C LEU A 49 10.85 -0.09 1.03
N ALA A 50 10.25 -1.19 0.57
CA ALA A 50 9.33 -1.94 1.41
C ALA A 50 10.14 -2.74 2.43
N ALA A 51 9.88 -2.53 3.72
CA ALA A 51 10.55 -3.24 4.83
C ALA A 51 10.54 -4.77 4.64
N ALA A 52 9.41 -5.34 4.22
CA ALA A 52 9.30 -6.78 3.98
C ALA A 52 10.31 -7.30 2.95
N GLY A 53 10.60 -6.53 1.89
CA GLY A 53 11.60 -6.91 0.89
C GLY A 53 13.02 -6.86 1.45
N VAL A 54 13.33 -5.84 2.25
CA VAL A 54 14.65 -5.69 2.90
C VAL A 54 14.89 -6.79 3.94
N ASN A 55 13.89 -7.08 4.77
CA ASN A 55 13.96 -8.15 5.79
C ASN A 55 14.15 -9.53 5.15
N ARG A 56 13.42 -9.84 4.07
CA ARG A 56 13.56 -11.13 3.36
C ARG A 56 14.93 -11.34 2.73
N MET A 57 15.63 -10.26 2.40
CA MET A 57 17.01 -10.31 1.90
C MET A 57 18.05 -10.47 3.02
N GLY A 58 17.64 -10.48 4.30
CA GLY A 58 18.55 -10.50 5.44
C GLY A 58 19.27 -9.16 5.65
N TRP A 59 18.67 -8.04 5.24
CA TRP A 59 19.28 -6.72 5.31
C TRP A 59 18.61 -5.79 6.33
N ALA A 60 18.00 -6.35 7.38
CA ALA A 60 17.31 -5.57 8.41
C ALA A 60 18.22 -4.50 9.03
N ASP A 61 19.51 -4.80 9.22
CA ASP A 61 20.52 -3.88 9.78
C ASP A 61 20.80 -2.65 8.90
N ARG A 62 20.33 -2.64 7.64
CA ARG A 62 20.42 -1.49 6.73
C ARG A 62 19.20 -0.55 6.81
N ILE A 63 18.20 -0.88 7.63
CA ILE A 63 17.01 -0.05 7.81
C ILE A 63 17.34 1.03 8.83
N SER A 64 17.48 2.27 8.37
CA SER A 64 17.67 3.42 9.26
C SER A 64 16.39 3.79 10.02
N GLU A 65 15.23 3.61 9.39
CA GLU A 65 13.93 3.99 9.96
C GLU A 65 12.79 3.18 9.33
N TYR A 66 11.81 2.80 10.15
CA TYR A 66 10.50 2.34 9.67
C TYR A 66 9.54 3.53 9.63
N ILE A 67 9.02 3.85 8.44
CA ILE A 67 8.10 4.98 8.25
C ILE A 67 6.73 4.62 8.80
N ASP A 68 6.22 5.45 9.69
CA ASP A 68 4.88 5.28 10.28
C ASP A 68 3.77 5.32 9.21
N PRO A 69 2.76 4.43 9.26
CA PRO A 69 1.65 4.44 8.32
C PRO A 69 0.85 5.76 8.28
N GLY A 70 0.83 6.54 9.38
CA GLY A 70 0.24 7.87 9.40
C GLY A 70 0.98 8.88 8.51
N VAL A 71 2.29 8.69 8.31
CA VAL A 71 3.12 9.48 7.38
C VAL A 71 3.03 8.95 5.96
N CYS A 72 3.19 7.64 5.76
CA CYS A 72 3.19 7.02 4.45
C CYS A 72 2.39 5.72 4.45
N ILE A 73 1.09 5.84 4.17
CA ILE A 73 0.16 4.71 4.07
C ILE A 73 0.71 3.73 3.03
N PRO A 74 0.92 2.44 3.40
CA PRO A 74 1.41 1.39 2.53
C PRO A 74 0.64 1.23 1.20
N ALA A 75 1.29 0.58 0.24
CA ALA A 75 0.55 0.06 -0.92
C ALA A 75 -0.33 -1.11 -0.44
N VAL A 76 -1.47 -1.30 -1.10
CA VAL A 76 -2.34 -2.46 -0.85
C VAL A 76 -1.53 -3.75 -0.95
N SER A 77 -1.72 -4.61 0.04
CA SER A 77 -1.05 -5.89 0.21
C SER A 77 0.47 -5.82 0.37
N GLN A 78 1.05 -4.65 0.70
CA GLN A 78 2.50 -4.52 0.86
C GLN A 78 3.00 -5.44 1.99
N GLY A 79 3.83 -6.41 1.62
CA GLY A 79 4.43 -7.35 2.57
C GLY A 79 3.76 -8.72 2.60
N ALA A 80 2.56 -8.87 2.03
CA ALA A 80 1.95 -10.19 1.84
C ALA A 80 2.60 -10.97 0.68
N ILE A 81 2.43 -12.30 0.70
CA ILE A 81 2.75 -13.19 -0.42
C ILE A 81 1.44 -13.88 -0.81
N GLY A 82 1.03 -13.71 -2.07
CA GLY A 82 -0.10 -14.44 -2.65
C GLY A 82 0.39 -15.70 -3.36
N LEU A 83 -0.38 -16.78 -3.23
CA LEU A 83 -0.17 -18.04 -3.98
C LEU A 83 -1.31 -18.15 -5.00
N GLU A 84 -0.95 -18.22 -6.28
CA GLU A 84 -1.92 -18.31 -7.38
C GLU A 84 -1.95 -19.74 -7.95
N CYS A 85 -3.15 -20.27 -8.15
CA CYS A 85 -3.38 -21.56 -8.77
C CYS A 85 -4.68 -21.55 -9.57
N ARG A 86 -4.96 -22.62 -10.31
CA ARG A 86 -6.22 -22.76 -11.05
C ARG A 86 -7.37 -22.95 -10.07
N VAL A 87 -8.50 -22.28 -10.35
CA VAL A 87 -9.71 -22.36 -9.52
C VAL A 87 -10.21 -23.80 -9.38
N GLU A 88 -10.24 -24.56 -10.48
CA GLU A 88 -10.77 -25.93 -10.54
C GLU A 88 -9.75 -27.03 -10.14
N ASP A 89 -8.60 -26.68 -9.54
CA ASP A 89 -7.57 -27.65 -9.14
C ASP A 89 -7.66 -27.96 -7.63
N ASP A 90 -8.60 -28.81 -7.25
CA ASP A 90 -8.85 -29.17 -5.85
C ASP A 90 -7.62 -29.74 -5.14
N PHE A 91 -6.76 -30.46 -5.86
CA PHE A 91 -5.54 -31.03 -5.31
C PHE A 91 -4.58 -29.92 -4.88
N ILE A 92 -4.28 -28.98 -5.77
CA ILE A 92 -3.39 -27.85 -5.45
C ILE A 92 -4.04 -26.94 -4.39
N ASN A 93 -5.34 -26.63 -4.50
CA ASN A 93 -6.05 -25.82 -3.50
C ASN A 93 -5.99 -26.46 -2.11
N GLY A 94 -6.15 -27.78 -2.01
CA GLY A 94 -5.99 -28.53 -0.76
C GLY A 94 -4.59 -28.40 -0.17
N LEU A 95 -3.55 -28.45 -0.99
CA LEU A 95 -2.15 -28.28 -0.56
C LEU A 95 -1.83 -26.84 -0.10
N LEU A 96 -2.46 -25.84 -0.69
CA LEU A 96 -2.20 -24.43 -0.38
C LEU A 96 -2.94 -23.94 0.86
N LYS A 97 -4.08 -24.55 1.21
CA LYS A 97 -4.95 -24.15 2.33
C LYS A 97 -4.21 -23.91 3.67
N PRO A 98 -3.24 -24.74 4.10
CA PRO A 98 -2.51 -24.54 5.35
C PRO A 98 -1.62 -23.29 5.38
N PHE A 99 -1.22 -22.75 4.23
CA PHE A 99 -0.39 -21.54 4.15
C PHE A 99 -1.21 -20.25 4.32
N ASN A 100 -2.53 -20.34 4.28
CA ASN A 100 -3.38 -19.17 4.42
C ASN A 100 -3.44 -18.69 5.87
N HIS A 101 -2.98 -17.47 6.10
CA HIS A 101 -3.16 -16.79 7.38
C HIS A 101 -4.46 -15.96 7.36
N TYR A 102 -5.47 -16.43 8.06
CA TYR A 102 -6.84 -15.92 7.96
C TYR A 102 -6.96 -14.42 8.31
N VAL A 103 -6.27 -13.94 9.35
CA VAL A 103 -6.30 -12.51 9.71
C VAL A 103 -5.72 -11.64 8.59
N THR A 104 -4.62 -12.07 7.99
CA THR A 104 -4.05 -11.38 6.83
C THR A 104 -5.03 -11.42 5.67
N GLN A 105 -5.64 -12.56 5.38
CA GLN A 105 -6.63 -12.67 4.30
C GLN A 105 -7.75 -11.63 4.47
N VAL A 106 -8.37 -11.52 5.65
CA VAL A 106 -9.45 -10.55 5.91
C VAL A 106 -8.98 -9.11 5.69
N CYS A 107 -7.81 -8.73 6.21
CA CYS A 107 -7.25 -7.39 5.99
C CYS A 107 -7.03 -7.11 4.50
N LEU A 108 -6.42 -8.06 3.79
CA LEU A 108 -6.14 -7.91 2.36
C LEU A 108 -7.41 -7.90 1.51
N THR A 109 -8.48 -8.58 1.92
CA THR A 109 -9.78 -8.51 1.26
C THR A 109 -10.30 -7.08 1.27
N ALA A 110 -10.26 -6.39 2.41
CA ALA A 110 -10.66 -4.98 2.51
C ALA A 110 -9.75 -4.05 1.68
N GLU A 111 -8.43 -4.20 1.80
CA GLU A 111 -7.48 -3.37 1.03
C GLU A 111 -7.67 -3.54 -0.49
N ARG A 112 -7.87 -4.77 -0.95
CA ARG A 112 -8.05 -5.08 -2.38
C ARG A 112 -9.42 -4.65 -2.89
N SER A 113 -10.48 -4.78 -2.10
CA SER A 113 -11.81 -4.32 -2.52
C SER A 113 -11.84 -2.79 -2.67
N PHE A 114 -11.19 -2.06 -1.76
CA PHE A 114 -10.95 -0.62 -1.87
C PHE A 114 -10.24 -0.25 -3.17
N MET A 115 -9.07 -0.84 -3.44
CA MET A 115 -8.30 -0.54 -4.66
C MET A 115 -9.05 -0.92 -5.93
N ARG A 116 -9.76 -2.05 -5.92
CA ARG A 116 -10.55 -2.53 -7.08
C ARG A 116 -11.73 -1.60 -7.38
N CYS A 117 -12.42 -1.10 -6.35
CA CYS A 117 -13.53 -0.16 -6.51
C CYS A 117 -13.07 1.16 -7.15
N LEU A 118 -11.90 1.66 -6.76
CA LEU A 118 -11.28 2.82 -7.39
C LEU A 118 -10.65 2.54 -8.76
N GLU A 119 -10.72 1.28 -9.23
CA GLU A 119 -10.06 0.81 -10.46
C GLU A 119 -8.57 1.23 -10.49
N GLY A 120 -7.94 1.15 -9.32
CA GLY A 120 -6.58 1.59 -9.08
C GLY A 120 -5.53 0.62 -9.60
N GLY A 121 -4.32 1.13 -9.85
CA GLY A 121 -3.17 0.33 -10.28
C GLY A 121 -1.85 0.83 -9.69
N CYS A 122 -0.75 0.14 -10.02
CA CYS A 122 0.59 0.47 -9.48
C CYS A 122 1.11 1.86 -9.85
N GLN A 123 0.53 2.51 -10.87
CA GLN A 123 0.91 3.83 -11.35
C GLN A 123 0.05 4.96 -10.77
N VAL A 124 -0.85 4.65 -9.84
CA VAL A 124 -1.76 5.63 -9.23
C VAL A 124 -1.33 5.88 -7.77
N PRO A 125 -1.40 7.12 -7.24
CA PRO A 125 -1.04 7.42 -5.85
C PRO A 125 -2.15 6.97 -4.89
N ILE A 126 -2.33 5.65 -4.77
CA ILE A 126 -3.32 5.02 -3.88
C ILE A 126 -2.60 4.26 -2.78
N GLY A 127 -2.98 4.50 -1.53
CA GLY A 127 -2.54 3.75 -0.35
C GLY A 127 -3.72 3.08 0.33
N GLY A 128 -3.49 1.89 0.86
CA GLY A 128 -4.49 1.14 1.61
C GLY A 128 -3.79 0.19 2.56
N TYR A 129 -4.09 0.32 3.85
CA TYR A 129 -3.49 -0.48 4.90
C TYR A 129 -4.54 -0.84 5.93
N ALA A 130 -4.85 -2.13 6.00
CA ALA A 130 -5.74 -2.70 6.99
C ALA A 130 -4.97 -3.57 7.98
N TYR A 131 -5.37 -3.53 9.24
CA TYR A 131 -4.79 -4.37 10.28
C TYR A 131 -5.83 -4.73 11.35
N MET A 132 -5.53 -5.81 12.07
CA MET A 132 -6.33 -6.34 13.15
C MET A 132 -5.41 -6.76 14.30
N ASN A 133 -5.81 -6.49 15.54
CA ASN A 133 -5.11 -6.95 16.74
C ASN A 133 -5.50 -8.39 17.11
N GLY A 134 -5.48 -9.29 16.12
CA GLY A 134 -6.01 -10.64 16.24
C GLY A 134 -7.50 -10.74 15.91
N ILE A 135 -8.04 -11.97 16.00
CA ILE A 135 -9.42 -12.28 15.57
C ILE A 135 -10.45 -12.17 16.70
N THR A 136 -10.02 -12.19 17.96
CA THR A 136 -10.90 -12.27 19.13
C THR A 136 -11.81 -11.06 19.28
N ASP A 137 -11.27 -9.88 18.99
CA ASP A 137 -11.99 -8.62 19.16
C ASP A 137 -12.88 -8.35 17.93
N ALA A 138 -12.60 -9.05 16.82
CA ALA A 138 -13.28 -8.89 15.54
C ALA A 138 -13.31 -7.41 15.09
N ILE A 139 -12.24 -6.66 15.36
CA ILE A 139 -12.07 -5.26 14.96
C ILE A 139 -11.05 -5.17 13.83
N ILE A 140 -11.44 -4.52 12.74
CA ILE A 140 -10.56 -4.14 11.63
C ILE A 140 -10.33 -2.63 11.64
N TYR A 141 -9.09 -2.23 11.49
CA TYR A 141 -8.67 -0.85 11.28
C TYR A 141 -8.22 -0.71 9.84
N MET A 142 -8.58 0.38 9.17
CA MET A 142 -8.13 0.61 7.80
C MET A 142 -7.91 2.09 7.51
N ASP A 143 -6.73 2.36 6.98
CA ASP A 143 -6.28 3.67 6.54
C ASP A 143 -6.14 3.66 5.02
N VAL A 144 -6.73 4.65 4.37
CA VAL A 144 -6.71 4.76 2.90
C VAL A 144 -6.36 6.16 2.45
N MET A 145 -5.79 6.25 1.25
CA MET A 145 -5.54 7.53 0.59
C MET A 145 -5.59 7.46 -0.92
N VAL A 146 -5.99 8.59 -1.53
CA VAL A 146 -5.87 8.90 -2.96
C VAL A 146 -5.29 10.30 -3.08
N ALA A 147 -4.29 10.49 -3.94
CA ALA A 147 -3.71 11.81 -4.18
C ALA A 147 -3.51 12.11 -5.67
N SER A 148 -3.46 13.39 -6.01
CA SER A 148 -3.06 13.88 -7.33
C SER A 148 -1.58 13.61 -7.60
N LEU A 149 -1.17 13.56 -8.87
CA LEU A 149 0.22 13.26 -9.24
C LEU A 149 1.21 14.30 -8.72
N ASP A 150 0.78 15.56 -8.66
CA ASP A 150 1.56 16.67 -8.11
C ASP A 150 1.56 16.70 -6.56
N GLY A 151 0.72 15.89 -5.91
CA GLY A 151 0.57 15.84 -4.46
C GLY A 151 -0.15 17.04 -3.84
N GLN A 152 -0.69 17.97 -4.63
CA GLN A 152 -1.42 19.15 -4.13
C GLN A 152 -2.73 18.76 -3.45
N THR A 153 -3.39 17.74 -3.98
CA THR A 153 -4.62 17.20 -3.40
C THR A 153 -4.36 15.81 -2.87
N MET A 154 -4.70 15.57 -1.60
CA MET A 154 -4.63 14.27 -0.98
C MET A 154 -5.85 14.04 -0.10
N LEU A 155 -6.65 13.04 -0.47
CA LEU A 155 -7.78 12.57 0.30
C LEU A 155 -7.31 11.38 1.15
N LYS A 156 -7.47 11.50 2.47
CA LYS A 156 -7.21 10.43 3.44
C LYS A 156 -8.48 10.10 4.21
N GLU A 157 -8.68 8.83 4.53
CA GLU A 157 -9.74 8.37 5.42
C GLU A 157 -9.19 7.27 6.34
N GLN A 158 -9.64 7.29 7.60
CA GLN A 158 -9.35 6.24 8.58
C GLN A 158 -10.66 5.77 9.19
N ARG A 159 -10.84 4.45 9.26
CA ARG A 159 -12.04 3.84 9.83
C ARG A 159 -11.72 2.62 10.66
N VAL A 160 -12.61 2.37 11.62
CA VAL A 160 -12.64 1.16 12.44
C VAL A 160 -13.96 0.47 12.16
N GLY A 161 -13.92 -0.83 11.93
CA GLY A 161 -15.08 -1.68 11.66
C GLY A 161 -15.16 -2.83 12.65
N GLN A 162 -16.37 -3.09 13.16
CA GLN A 162 -16.67 -4.32 13.89
C GLN A 162 -17.09 -5.39 12.88
N LEU A 163 -16.24 -6.40 12.68
CA LEU A 163 -16.49 -7.49 11.75
C LEU A 163 -17.73 -8.30 12.16
N THR A 164 -18.55 -8.64 11.18
CA THR A 164 -19.66 -9.59 11.31
C THR A 164 -19.40 -10.80 10.41
N LEU A 165 -19.82 -11.99 10.85
CA LEU A 165 -19.63 -13.21 10.06
C LEU A 165 -20.56 -13.23 8.84
N PRO A 166 -20.09 -13.68 7.67
CA PRO A 166 -18.70 -14.07 7.37
C PRO A 166 -17.76 -12.85 7.21
N TYR A 167 -16.59 -12.90 7.85
CA TYR A 167 -15.71 -11.72 7.95
C TYR A 167 -15.16 -11.22 6.62
N ASN A 168 -14.98 -12.09 5.61
CA ASN A 168 -14.51 -11.66 4.30
C ASN A 168 -15.54 -10.78 3.58
N ASP A 169 -16.83 -11.12 3.65
CA ASP A 169 -17.89 -10.34 3.02
C ASP A 169 -18.00 -8.95 3.68
N PHE A 170 -17.91 -8.90 5.02
CA PHE A 170 -17.83 -7.63 5.74
C PHE A 170 -16.58 -6.83 5.31
N ALA A 171 -15.40 -7.46 5.26
CA ALA A 171 -14.16 -6.79 4.89
C ALA A 171 -14.22 -6.23 3.46
N GLU A 172 -14.79 -6.99 2.52
CA GLU A 172 -15.01 -6.55 1.16
C GLU A 172 -15.90 -5.30 1.12
N ALA A 173 -17.06 -5.35 1.77
CA ALA A 173 -17.98 -4.22 1.87
C ALA A 173 -17.34 -3.00 2.57
N PHE A 174 -16.52 -3.24 3.60
CA PHE A 174 -15.83 -2.20 4.34
C PHE A 174 -14.81 -1.45 3.47
N GLY A 175 -14.05 -2.16 2.65
CA GLY A 175 -13.13 -1.54 1.69
C GLY A 175 -13.85 -0.78 0.57
N ILE A 176 -15.00 -1.28 0.09
CA ILE A 176 -15.84 -0.56 -0.89
C ILE A 176 -16.40 0.73 -0.28
N MET A 177 -16.92 0.68 0.94
CA MET A 177 -17.43 1.87 1.64
C MET A 177 -16.38 2.97 1.77
N LEU A 178 -15.13 2.60 2.07
CA LEU A 178 -14.02 3.56 2.12
C LEU A 178 -13.69 4.16 0.75
N ALA A 179 -13.79 3.36 -0.32
CA ALA A 179 -13.61 3.84 -1.69
C ALA A 179 -14.72 4.84 -2.06
N ASP A 180 -15.98 4.48 -1.82
CA ASP A 180 -17.14 5.34 -2.07
C ASP A 180 -17.03 6.66 -1.29
N THR A 181 -16.61 6.60 -0.03
CA THR A 181 -16.35 7.80 0.80
C THR A 181 -15.33 8.73 0.14
N LEU A 182 -14.24 8.19 -0.43
CA LEU A 182 -13.25 9.00 -1.13
C LEU A 182 -13.77 9.52 -2.49
N VAL A 183 -14.59 8.74 -3.20
CA VAL A 183 -15.25 9.14 -4.45
C VAL A 183 -16.20 10.31 -4.21
N GLU A 184 -17.03 10.27 -3.17
CA GLU A 184 -17.90 11.39 -2.77
C GLU A 184 -17.11 12.66 -2.46
N ARG A 185 -15.86 12.51 -2.03
CA ARG A 185 -14.91 13.60 -1.76
C ARG A 185 -14.09 14.02 -2.98
N GLY A 186 -14.34 13.46 -4.16
CA GLY A 186 -13.74 13.83 -5.43
C GLY A 186 -12.54 12.99 -5.86
N ALA A 187 -12.35 11.78 -5.31
CA ALA A 187 -11.29 10.88 -5.76
C ALA A 187 -11.45 10.46 -7.23
N ASP A 188 -12.69 10.33 -7.71
CA ASP A 188 -13.03 10.04 -9.11
C ASP A 188 -12.39 11.02 -10.10
N LYS A 189 -12.42 12.33 -9.79
CA LYS A 189 -11.80 13.38 -10.60
C LYS A 189 -10.29 13.22 -10.64
N ILE A 190 -9.66 13.04 -9.48
CA ILE A 190 -8.21 12.81 -9.36
C ILE A 190 -7.80 11.61 -10.21
N LEU A 191 -8.54 10.50 -10.10
CA LEU A 191 -8.24 9.26 -10.81
C LEU A 191 -8.47 9.40 -12.32
N SER A 192 -9.48 10.14 -12.75
CA SER A 192 -9.78 10.39 -14.17
C SER A 192 -8.67 11.22 -14.83
N GLU A 193 -8.23 12.31 -14.19
CA GLU A 193 -7.14 13.15 -14.69
C GLU A 193 -5.84 12.36 -14.91
N ILE A 194 -5.57 11.37 -14.05
CA ILE A 194 -4.38 10.50 -14.17
C ILE A 194 -4.49 9.57 -15.38
N ARG A 195 -5.67 9.02 -15.63
CA ARG A 195 -5.90 8.12 -16.78
C ARG A 195 -5.82 8.85 -18.10
N ASP A 196 -6.35 10.07 -18.17
CA ASP A 196 -6.29 10.90 -19.37
C ASP A 196 -4.86 11.39 -19.69
N SER A 197 -3.98 11.39 -18.68
CA SER A 197 -2.56 11.78 -18.80
C SER A 197 -1.60 10.63 -19.08
N SER A 198 -2.09 9.37 -19.14
CA SER A 198 -1.28 8.14 -19.28
C SER A 198 -1.38 7.56 -20.69
#